data_AF-A0A704QWC0-F1
#
_entry.id   AF-A0A704QWC0-F1
#
_cell.length_a   1.000
_cell.length_b   1.000
_cell.length_c   1.000
_cell.angle_alpha   90.00
_cell.angle_beta   90.00
_cell.angle_gamma   90.00
#
_symmetry.space_group_name_H-M   'P 1'
#
loop_
_entity.id
_entity.type
_entity.pdbx_description
1 polymer ?
#
loop_
_entity_poly.entity_id
_entity_poly.type
_entity_poly.pdbx_seq_one_letter_code
_entity_poly.pdbx_strand_id
1 'polypeptide(L)'
;MGVALNDTVCRVLKKQIGNHHKWGFVYKESSTKPDGTKSPVVRKMRYDANTAWRAALKRAGIEDFRFHDFRHTWASWLVQAGVPISVLQEMGGWESIEMVRRYAHLAPNHLTEHARQIDSIFGTSVPNLSHSENKAGTNDM
;
A
#
# COMPACT_ATOMS: atom_id res chain seq x y z
N MET A 1 2.88 6.05 14.84
CA MET A 1 2.58 5.72 13.42
C MET A 1 3.68 6.27 12.54
N GLY A 2 4.61 5.42 12.10
CA GLY A 2 5.58 5.79 11.07
C GLY A 2 5.00 5.44 9.70
N VAL A 3 4.95 6.40 8.78
CA VAL A 3 4.58 6.10 7.39
C VAL A 3 5.85 5.67 6.67
N ALA A 4 5.89 4.44 6.16
CA ALA A 4 7.02 3.98 5.36
C ALA A 4 7.07 4.77 4.04
N LEU A 5 8.12 5.57 3.87
CA LEU A 5 8.33 6.37 2.66
C LEU A 5 9.25 5.62 1.71
N ASN A 6 8.81 5.42 0.47
CA ASN A 6 9.68 4.88 -0.57
C ASN A 6 10.60 5.97 -1.16
N ASP A 7 11.60 5.55 -1.92
CA ASP A 7 12.60 6.45 -2.53
C ASP A 7 11.97 7.56 -3.39
N THR A 8 10.88 7.24 -4.08
CA THR A 8 10.14 8.19 -4.92
C THR A 8 9.58 9.32 -4.08
N VAL A 9 8.91 9.00 -2.97
CA VAL A 9 8.35 10.01 -2.05
C VAL A 9 9.49 10.78 -1.37
N CYS A 10 10.53 10.09 -0.91
CA CYS A 10 11.71 10.73 -0.33
C CYS A 10 12.34 11.74 -1.30
N ARG A 11 12.44 11.42 -2.59
CA ARG A 11 12.97 12.31 -3.62
C ARG A 11 12.10 13.56 -3.80
N VAL A 12 10.77 13.41 -3.81
CA VAL A 12 9.84 14.55 -3.91
C VAL A 12 9.95 15.45 -2.68
N LEU A 13 10.01 14.87 -1.48
CA LEU A 13 10.14 15.62 -0.23
C LEU A 13 11.49 16.32 -0.10
N LYS A 14 12.58 15.68 -0.53
CA LYS A 14 13.91 16.30 -0.56
C LYS A 14 13.94 17.58 -1.39
N LYS A 15 13.21 17.63 -2.51
CA LYS A 15 13.07 18.84 -3.34
C LYS A 15 12.34 19.99 -2.63
N GLN A 16 11.66 19.72 -1.52
CA GLN A 16 10.96 20.73 -0.74
C GLN A 16 11.80 21.30 0.42
N ILE A 17 12.92 20.66 0.76
CA ILE A 17 13.79 21.14 1.83
C ILE A 17 14.33 22.52 1.47
N GLY A 18 14.22 23.47 2.40
CA GLY A 18 14.65 24.86 2.20
C GLY A 18 13.60 25.79 1.57
N ASN A 19 12.49 25.28 1.04
CA ASN A 19 11.43 26.13 0.46
C ASN A 19 10.63 26.90 1.52
N HIS A 20 10.41 26.32 2.69
CA HIS A 20 9.73 26.97 3.82
C HIS A 20 10.12 26.31 5.14
N HIS A 21 10.25 27.09 6.22
CA HIS A 21 10.72 26.60 7.53
C HIS A 21 9.67 25.75 8.28
N LYS A 22 8.37 25.89 7.96
CA LYS A 22 7.26 25.20 8.65
C LYS A 22 6.49 24.19 7.80
N TRP A 23 6.48 24.34 6.48
CA TRP A 23 5.54 23.61 5.61
C TRP A 23 6.29 22.97 4.45
N GLY A 24 6.01 21.70 4.16
CA GLY A 24 6.63 21.00 3.02
C GLY A 24 6.17 21.53 1.66
N PHE A 25 4.94 22.03 1.55
CA PHE A 25 4.42 22.59 0.30
C PHE A 25 3.72 23.92 0.57
N VAL A 26 4.09 24.94 -0.21
CA VAL A 26 3.56 26.29 -0.11
C VAL A 26 3.25 26.85 -1.49
N TYR A 27 2.24 27.72 -1.55
CA TYR A 27 2.13 28.64 -2.67
C TYR A 27 3.25 29.67 -2.58
N LYS A 28 3.75 30.10 -3.75
CA LYS A 28 4.77 31.15 -3.89
C LYS A 28 4.19 32.43 -4.50
N GLU A 29 2.90 32.43 -4.81
CA GLU A 29 2.20 33.51 -5.49
C GLU A 29 0.89 33.85 -4.78
N SER A 30 0.54 35.15 -4.76
CA SER A 30 -0.75 35.60 -4.25
C SER A 30 -1.86 35.31 -5.25
N SER A 31 -2.99 34.82 -4.77
CA SER A 31 -4.24 34.74 -5.53
C SER A 31 -5.23 35.80 -5.04
N THR A 32 -5.92 36.46 -5.96
CA THR A 32 -7.09 37.27 -5.64
C THR A 32 -8.26 36.36 -5.30
N LYS A 33 -8.97 36.65 -4.22
CA LYS A 33 -10.16 35.93 -3.79
C LYS A 33 -11.43 36.55 -4.42
N PRO A 34 -12.58 35.84 -4.38
CA PRO A 34 -13.85 36.38 -4.89
C PRO A 34 -14.29 37.69 -4.22
N ASP A 35 -13.87 37.92 -2.98
CA ASP A 35 -14.12 39.16 -2.21
C ASP A 35 -13.18 40.33 -2.60
N GLY A 36 -12.33 40.17 -3.60
CA GLY A 36 -11.35 41.16 -4.05
C GLY A 36 -10.07 41.23 -3.20
N THR A 37 -10.01 40.53 -2.06
CA THR A 37 -8.81 40.52 -1.20
C THR A 37 -7.70 39.63 -1.78
N LYS A 38 -6.44 40.02 -1.57
CA LYS A 38 -5.29 39.21 -1.96
C LYS A 38 -4.90 38.24 -0.85
N SER A 39 -4.69 36.97 -1.21
CA SER A 39 -4.12 35.99 -0.30
C SER A 39 -2.61 36.23 -0.09
N PRO A 40 -2.04 35.79 1.05
CA PRO A 40 -0.61 35.87 1.28
C PRO A 40 0.18 35.17 0.18
N VAL A 41 1.31 35.77 -0.20
CA VAL A 41 2.23 35.25 -1.23
C VAL A 41 2.73 33.86 -0.83
N VAL A 42 3.12 33.70 0.44
CA VAL A 42 3.52 32.42 1.03
C VAL A 42 2.42 31.93 1.95
N ARG A 43 1.81 30.80 1.62
CA ARG A 43 0.81 30.13 2.46
C ARG A 43 0.85 28.62 2.23
N LYS A 44 0.47 27.86 3.25
CA LYS A 44 0.40 26.39 3.18
C LYS A 44 -0.47 25.96 1.98
N MET A 45 0.06 25.04 1.18
CA MET A 45 -0.77 24.42 0.14
C MET A 45 -1.83 23.52 0.78
N ARG A 46 -3.09 23.72 0.41
CA ARG A 46 -4.15 22.84 0.86
C ARG A 46 -4.08 21.53 0.08
N TYR A 47 -4.27 20.40 0.76
CA TYR A 47 -4.29 19.08 0.13
C TYR A 47 -5.54 18.89 -0.74
N ASP A 48 -6.61 19.63 -0.47
CA ASP A 48 -7.87 19.65 -1.22
C ASP A 48 -7.92 20.77 -2.28
N ALA A 49 -6.77 21.26 -2.75
CA ALA A 49 -6.67 22.31 -3.77
C ALA A 49 -7.26 21.85 -5.11
N ASN A 50 -8.59 21.97 -5.20
CA ASN A 50 -9.41 21.38 -6.25
C ASN A 50 -9.05 21.92 -7.64
N THR A 51 -8.58 23.17 -7.74
CA THR A 51 -8.16 23.77 -9.01
C THR A 51 -6.92 23.10 -9.60
N ALA A 52 -5.86 22.95 -8.81
CA ALA A 52 -4.62 22.30 -9.27
C ALA A 52 -4.86 20.82 -9.58
N TRP A 53 -5.70 20.17 -8.77
CA TRP A 53 -6.15 18.80 -8.98
C TRP A 53 -6.89 18.63 -10.32
N ARG A 54 -7.93 19.42 -10.56
CA ARG A 54 -8.70 19.38 -11.82
C ARG A 54 -7.86 19.71 -13.04
N ALA A 55 -6.92 20.66 -12.91
CA ALA A 55 -5.98 20.97 -13.99
C ALA A 55 -5.07 19.77 -14.30
N ALA A 56 -4.61 19.04 -13.27
CA ALA A 56 -3.82 17.82 -13.47
C ALA A 56 -4.63 16.71 -14.15
N LEU A 57 -5.87 16.46 -13.70
CA LEU A 57 -6.77 15.51 -14.34
C LEU A 57 -7.03 15.83 -15.81
N LYS A 58 -7.32 17.11 -16.11
CA LYS A 58 -7.53 17.57 -17.49
C LYS A 58 -6.30 17.34 -18.37
N ARG A 59 -5.09 17.62 -17.86
CA ARG A 59 -3.84 17.36 -18.60
C ARG A 59 -3.57 15.86 -18.80
N ALA A 60 -3.98 15.03 -17.85
CA ALA A 60 -3.84 13.59 -17.92
C ALA A 60 -4.95 12.92 -18.76
N GLY A 61 -6.00 13.63 -19.15
CA GLY A 61 -7.15 13.07 -19.86
C GLY A 61 -8.00 12.14 -19.01
N ILE A 62 -8.02 12.33 -17.69
CA ILE A 62 -8.76 11.48 -16.74
C ILE A 62 -10.05 12.17 -16.32
N GLU A 63 -11.17 11.47 -16.43
CA GLU A 63 -12.49 11.90 -15.99
C GLU A 63 -12.98 11.08 -14.79
N ASP A 64 -13.94 11.62 -14.03
CA ASP A 64 -14.55 11.00 -12.83
C ASP A 64 -13.56 10.39 -11.81
N PHE A 65 -12.45 11.08 -11.55
CA PHE A 65 -11.42 10.62 -10.61
C PHE A 65 -11.28 11.55 -9.42
N ARG A 66 -11.35 10.99 -8.21
CA ARG A 66 -11.31 11.68 -6.92
C ARG A 66 -9.95 11.48 -6.28
N PHE A 67 -9.59 12.38 -5.37
CA PHE A 67 -8.30 12.31 -4.68
C PHE A 67 -8.12 11.01 -3.88
N HIS A 68 -9.22 10.49 -3.30
CA HIS A 68 -9.19 9.23 -2.54
C HIS A 68 -8.94 8.01 -3.43
N ASP A 69 -9.20 8.11 -4.73
CA ASP A 69 -8.99 7.00 -5.66
C ASP A 69 -7.52 6.65 -5.80
N PHE A 70 -6.58 7.59 -5.57
CA PHE A 70 -5.16 7.23 -5.46
C PHE A 70 -4.87 6.23 -4.36
N ARG A 71 -5.56 6.34 -3.22
CA ARG A 71 -5.39 5.40 -2.11
C ARG A 71 -5.98 4.03 -2.48
N HIS A 72 -7.10 4.02 -3.20
CA HIS A 72 -7.68 2.78 -3.75
C HIS A 72 -6.74 2.14 -4.77
N THR A 73 -6.23 2.89 -5.75
CA THR A 73 -5.29 2.41 -6.77
C THR A 73 -4.02 1.86 -6.14
N TRP A 74 -3.43 2.59 -5.18
CA TRP A 74 -2.24 2.15 -4.45
C TRP A 74 -2.48 0.82 -3.71
N ALA A 75 -3.61 0.70 -3.01
CA ALA A 75 -3.98 -0.53 -2.31
C ALA A 75 -4.16 -1.70 -3.28
N SER A 76 -4.91 -1.49 -4.36
CA SER A 76 -5.16 -2.49 -5.40
C SER A 76 -3.86 -3.02 -6.01
N TRP A 77 -2.92 -2.14 -6.35
CA TRP A 77 -1.62 -2.54 -6.91
C TRP A 77 -0.77 -3.34 -5.93
N LEU A 78 -0.75 -2.96 -4.65
CA LEU A 78 0.02 -3.72 -3.65
C LEU A 78 -0.58 -5.10 -3.40
N VAL A 79 -1.90 -5.23 -3.34
CA VAL A 79 -2.55 -6.54 -3.24
C VAL A 79 -2.26 -7.38 -4.48
N GLN A 80 -2.35 -6.81 -5.68
CA GLN A 80 -2.01 -7.51 -6.92
C GLN A 80 -0.53 -7.93 -6.98
N ALA A 81 0.36 -7.19 -6.34
CA ALA A 81 1.77 -7.55 -6.18
C ALA A 81 2.02 -8.59 -5.07
N GLY A 82 0.97 -9.08 -4.40
CA GLY A 82 1.04 -10.09 -3.35
C GLY A 82 1.43 -9.59 -1.97
N VAL A 83 1.28 -8.28 -1.71
CA VAL A 83 1.47 -7.75 -0.35
C VAL A 83 0.35 -8.28 0.55
N PRO A 84 0.67 -8.89 1.72
CA PRO A 84 -0.34 -9.35 2.65
C PRO A 84 -1.24 -8.22 3.14
N ILE A 85 -2.53 -8.51 3.31
CA ILE A 85 -3.55 -7.52 3.71
C ILE A 85 -3.21 -6.87 5.08
N SER A 86 -2.63 -7.62 6.01
CA SER A 86 -2.17 -7.10 7.31
C SER A 86 -1.10 -6.01 7.15
N VAL A 87 -0.11 -6.26 6.29
CA VAL A 87 0.96 -5.29 5.98
C VAL A 87 0.36 -4.07 5.28
N LEU A 88 -0.57 -4.28 4.35
CA LEU A 88 -1.26 -3.19 3.68
C LEU A 88 -2.07 -2.32 4.64
N GLN A 89 -2.75 -2.94 5.62
CA GLN A 89 -3.50 -2.24 6.65
C GLN A 89 -2.61 -1.28 7.44
N GLU A 90 -1.46 -1.78 7.88
CA GLU A 90 -0.47 -1.00 8.64
C GLU A 90 0.11 0.15 7.78
N MET A 91 0.55 -0.15 6.55
CA MET A 91 1.13 0.85 5.65
C MET A 91 0.13 1.97 5.30
N GLY A 92 -1.14 1.63 5.14
CA GLY A 92 -2.16 2.63 4.85
C GLY A 92 -2.68 3.34 6.10
N GLY A 93 -2.49 2.79 7.29
CA GLY A 93 -3.08 3.31 8.52
C GLY A 93 -4.60 3.17 8.55
N TRP A 94 -5.14 2.05 8.07
CA TRP A 94 -6.57 1.75 8.24
C TRP A 94 -6.86 1.30 9.67
N GLU A 95 -7.93 1.84 10.26
CA GLU A 95 -8.29 1.53 11.66
C GLU A 95 -8.75 0.08 11.84
N SER A 96 -9.20 -0.59 10.79
CA SER A 96 -9.65 -1.98 10.83
C SER A 96 -9.29 -2.73 9.56
N ILE A 97 -9.08 -4.04 9.72
CA ILE A 97 -8.83 -4.96 8.60
C ILE A 97 -10.04 -5.01 7.64
N GLU A 98 -11.24 -4.83 8.17
CA GLU A 98 -12.50 -4.86 7.42
C GLU A 98 -12.50 -3.82 6.29
N MET A 99 -11.92 -2.64 6.53
CA MET A 99 -11.79 -1.59 5.52
C MET A 99 -10.86 -1.99 4.36
N VAL A 100 -9.91 -2.89 4.61
CA VAL A 100 -8.90 -3.32 3.64
C VAL A 100 -9.35 -4.59 2.90
N ARG A 101 -10.24 -5.40 3.49
CA ARG A 101 -10.82 -6.60 2.87
C ARG A 101 -11.45 -6.35 1.52
N ARG A 102 -11.90 -5.12 1.24
CA ARG A 102 -12.40 -4.73 -0.08
C ARG A 102 -11.42 -4.97 -1.22
N TYR A 103 -10.11 -5.04 -0.96
CA TYR A 103 -9.10 -5.34 -1.98
C TYR A 103 -8.71 -6.81 -2.04
N ALA A 104 -9.12 -7.65 -1.09
CA ALA A 104 -8.70 -9.03 -0.96
C ALA A 104 -8.93 -9.87 -2.22
N HIS A 105 -9.99 -9.55 -2.98
CA HIS A 105 -10.33 -10.24 -4.22
C HIS A 105 -9.36 -9.98 -5.38
N LEU A 106 -8.51 -8.95 -5.28
CA LEU A 106 -7.49 -8.61 -6.29
C LEU A 106 -6.18 -9.37 -6.08
N ALA A 107 -6.10 -10.14 -5.00
CA ALA A 107 -4.92 -10.88 -4.65
C ALA A 107 -4.75 -11.99 -5.73
N PRO A 108 -3.57 -12.14 -6.37
CA PRO A 108 -3.22 -13.29 -7.19
C PRO A 108 -3.61 -14.65 -6.58
N ASN A 109 -3.39 -15.75 -7.30
CA ASN A 109 -3.62 -17.12 -6.80
C ASN A 109 -2.67 -17.51 -5.64
N HIS A 110 -2.52 -16.66 -4.63
CA HIS A 110 -1.73 -16.85 -3.42
C HIS A 110 -2.16 -18.06 -2.64
N LEU A 111 -3.43 -18.50 -2.74
CA LEU A 111 -3.87 -19.74 -2.11
C LEU A 111 -3.04 -20.93 -2.61
N THR A 112 -2.70 -20.96 -3.90
CA THR A 112 -1.86 -22.01 -4.49
C THR A 112 -0.40 -21.87 -4.09
N GLU A 113 0.15 -20.65 -4.06
CA GLU A 113 1.54 -20.41 -3.65
C GLU A 113 1.76 -20.67 -2.16
N HIS A 114 0.83 -20.23 -1.30
CA HIS A 114 0.86 -20.50 0.13
C HIS A 114 0.63 -21.98 0.44
N ALA A 115 -0.28 -22.65 -0.29
CA ALA A 115 -0.44 -24.09 -0.15
C ALA A 115 0.87 -24.83 -0.48
N ARG A 116 1.58 -24.45 -1.56
CA ARG A 116 2.88 -25.05 -1.93
C ARG A 116 3.98 -24.85 -0.89
N GLN A 117 3.86 -23.90 0.04
CA GLN A 117 4.86 -23.75 1.10
C GLN A 117 4.91 -24.99 2.00
N ILE A 118 3.79 -25.70 2.17
CA ILE A 118 3.75 -26.93 2.95
C ILE A 118 4.59 -28.04 2.30
N ASP A 119 4.62 -28.09 0.97
CA ASP A 119 5.39 -29.09 0.21
C ASP A 119 6.89 -28.89 0.42
N SER A 120 7.35 -27.64 0.54
CA SER A 120 8.74 -27.30 0.86
C SER A 120 9.12 -27.70 2.29
N ILE A 121 8.19 -27.54 3.24
CA ILE A 121 8.37 -27.92 4.64
C ILE A 121 8.54 -29.45 4.75
N PHE A 122 7.72 -30.22 4.04
CA PHE A 122 7.78 -31.68 4.05
C PHE A 122 8.87 -32.27 3.14
N GLY A 123 9.33 -31.53 2.13
CA GLY A 123 10.33 -31.99 1.16
C GLY A 123 11.75 -32.13 1.69
N THR A 124 12.08 -31.54 2.85
CA THR A 124 13.49 -31.45 3.30
C THR A 124 13.91 -32.43 4.40
N SER A 125 13.02 -33.03 5.19
CA SER A 125 13.38 -34.18 6.04
C SER A 125 12.16 -34.77 6.76
N VAL A 126 11.66 -35.90 6.29
CA VAL A 126 11.15 -36.94 7.20
C VAL A 126 11.46 -38.32 6.60
N PRO A 127 12.68 -38.88 6.75
CA PRO A 127 12.78 -40.33 6.78
C PRO A 127 12.10 -40.77 8.08
N ASN A 128 10.82 -41.13 7.99
CA ASN A 128 10.10 -41.78 9.07
C ASN A 128 10.72 -43.18 9.27
N LEU A 129 11.81 -43.24 10.02
CA LEU A 129 12.58 -44.44 10.35
C LEU A 129 12.15 -45.06 11.70
N SER A 130 11.07 -44.58 12.33
CA SER A 130 10.58 -45.11 13.61
C SER A 130 9.50 -46.19 13.47
N HIS A 131 9.31 -46.78 12.28
CA HIS A 131 8.47 -47.96 12.06
C HIS A 131 9.18 -49.01 11.21
N SER A 132 10.43 -49.35 11.58
CA SER A 132 11.00 -50.64 11.17
C SER A 132 10.31 -51.77 11.95
N GLU A 133 9.37 -52.42 11.26
CA GLU A 133 9.02 -53.84 11.35
C GLU A 133 9.21 -54.54 12.70
N ASN A 134 8.11 -54.73 13.44
CA ASN A 134 7.91 -55.95 14.24
C ASN A 134 6.87 -56.82 13.53
N LYS A 135 7.33 -57.56 12.50
CA LYS A 135 6.65 -58.77 12.01
C LYS A 135 7.69 -59.89 11.92
N ALA A 136 7.87 -60.64 13.01
CA ALA A 136 8.37 -62.02 12.97
C ALA A 136 8.02 -62.73 14.28
N GLY A 137 7.37 -63.90 14.18
CA GLY A 137 6.83 -64.70 15.27
C GLY A 137 5.32 -64.89 15.09
N THR A 138 4.85 -65.43 13.97
CA THR A 138 4.75 -66.88 13.67
C THR A 138 3.89 -67.61 14.72
N ASN A 139 2.61 -67.75 14.39
CA ASN A 139 1.77 -68.84 14.88
C ASN A 139 2.42 -70.17 14.48
N ASP A 140 2.59 -71.09 15.41
CA ASP A 140 2.28 -72.51 15.20
C ASP A 140 2.15 -73.25 16.54
N MET A 141 0.96 -73.84 16.71
CA MET A 141 0.46 -74.81 17.70
C MET A 141 0.37 -74.45 19.19
#